data_AF-A0A2E4WL73-F1
#
_entry.id   AF-A0A2E4WL73-F1
#
_cell.length_a   1.000
_cell.length_b   1.000
_cell.length_c   1.000
_cell.angle_alpha   90.00
_cell.angle_beta   90.00
_cell.angle_gamma   90.00
#
_symmetry.space_group_name_H-M   'P 1'
#
loop_
_entity.id
_entity.type
_entity.pdbx_description
1 polymer ?
#
loop_
_entity_poly.entity_id
_entity_poly.type
_entity_poly.pdbx_seq_one_letter_code
_entity_poly.pdbx_strand_id
1 'polypeptide(L)'
;MILNLIFGLALFITGGHIVDTKFGLHHYNDEDYKQIFYLENKTSISKKCIRNSEFEDIKKIRRHRPNNDGGEMVTVYKVTKIKIKKNPAL
;
A
#
# COMPACT_ATOMS: atom_id res chain seq x y z
N MET A 1 13.52 2.94 -18.23
CA MET A 1 14.60 3.22 -17.26
C MET A 1 14.15 4.15 -16.13
N ILE A 2 13.53 5.31 -16.42
CA ILE A 2 13.17 6.30 -15.38
C ILE A 2 12.19 5.79 -14.30
N LEU A 3 11.21 4.96 -14.67
CA LEU A 3 10.26 4.38 -13.72
C LEU A 3 10.96 3.51 -12.66
N ASN A 4 11.91 2.66 -13.09
CA ASN A 4 12.67 1.82 -12.17
C ASN A 4 13.57 2.63 -11.24
N LEU A 5 14.07 3.80 -11.68
CA LEU A 5 14.84 4.71 -10.83
C LEU A 5 13.95 5.36 -9.75
N ILE A 6 12.78 5.88 -10.14
CA ILE A 6 11.81 6.47 -9.20
C ILE A 6 11.38 5.44 -8.15
N PHE A 7 11.07 4.22 -8.61
CA PHE A 7 10.74 3.13 -7.71
C PHE A 7 11.91 2.73 -6.81
N GLY A 8 13.12 2.64 -7.35
CA GLY A 8 14.32 2.32 -6.57
C GLY A 8 14.57 3.32 -5.45
N LEU A 9 14.40 4.63 -5.71
CA LEU A 9 14.50 5.67 -4.68
C LEU A 9 13.39 5.54 -3.62
N ALA A 10 12.15 5.30 -4.04
CA ALA A 10 11.04 5.09 -3.10
C ALA A 10 11.27 3.86 -2.21
N LEU A 11 11.73 2.76 -2.80
CA LEU A 11 12.05 1.53 -2.09
C LEU A 11 13.23 1.74 -1.13
N PHE A 12 14.27 2.48 -1.53
CA PHE A 12 15.40 2.82 -0.67
C PHE A 12 14.98 3.63 0.57
N ILE A 13 14.07 4.59 0.40
CA ILE A 13 13.60 5.45 1.50
C ILE A 13 12.63 4.70 2.42
N THR A 14 11.70 3.93 1.87
CA THR A 14 10.61 3.31 2.64
C THR A 14 10.91 1.87 3.06
N GLY A 15 11.86 1.20 2.41
CA GLY A 15 12.18 -0.21 2.64
C GLY A 15 10.97 -1.12 2.48
N GLY A 16 10.09 -0.86 1.51
CA GLY A 16 8.89 -1.68 1.28
C GLY A 16 7.77 -1.50 2.31
N HIS A 17 7.85 -0.48 3.17
CA HIS A 17 6.82 -0.16 4.15
C HIS A 17 5.75 0.78 3.58
N ILE A 18 4.51 0.58 4.01
CA ILE A 18 3.43 1.56 3.89
C ILE A 18 2.79 1.82 5.25
N VAL A 19 2.21 3.01 5.39
CA VAL A 19 1.40 3.39 6.55
C VAL A 19 -0.05 3.54 6.08
N ASP A 20 -0.96 2.86 6.76
CA ASP A 20 -2.38 2.92 6.42
C ASP A 20 -3.10 4.09 7.13
N THR A 21 -4.36 4.32 6.74
CA THR A 21 -5.22 5.37 7.33
C THR A 21 -5.49 5.20 8.83
N LYS A 22 -5.16 4.05 9.43
CA LYS A 22 -5.29 3.75 10.85
C LYS A 22 -3.94 3.79 11.57
N PHE A 23 -2.91 4.35 10.93
CA PHE A 23 -1.52 4.36 11.42
C PHE A 23 -0.91 2.96 11.61
N GLY A 24 -1.47 1.95 10.96
CA GLY A 24 -0.90 0.61 10.86
C GLY A 24 0.32 0.63 9.97
N LEU A 25 1.39 -0.03 10.42
CA LEU A 25 2.61 -0.24 9.64
C LEU A 25 2.55 -1.60 8.96
N HIS A 26 2.73 -1.61 7.65
CA HIS A 26 2.68 -2.83 6.84
C HIS A 26 3.95 -2.92 6.00
N HIS A 27 4.51 -4.12 5.86
CA HIS A 27 5.73 -4.36 5.11
C HIS A 27 5.48 -5.47 4.09
N TYR A 28 5.90 -5.24 2.85
CA TYR A 28 5.78 -6.18 1.74
C TYR A 28 7.15 -6.41 1.10
N ASN A 29 7.33 -7.55 0.44
CA ASN A 29 8.54 -7.77 -0.36
C ASN A 29 8.61 -6.74 -1.51
N ASP A 30 9.79 -6.60 -2.10
CA ASP A 30 10.06 -5.60 -3.13
C ASP A 30 9.11 -5.69 -4.33
N GLU A 31 8.74 -6.91 -4.76
CA GLU A 31 7.87 -7.12 -5.92
C GLU A 31 6.41 -6.74 -5.62
N ASP A 32 5.91 -7.13 -4.45
CA ASP A 32 4.56 -6.79 -3.99
C ASP A 32 4.45 -5.29 -3.69
N TYR A 33 5.48 -4.72 -3.06
CA TYR A 33 5.56 -3.28 -2.82
C TYR A 33 5.60 -2.51 -4.15
N LYS A 34 6.31 -3.00 -5.17
CA LYS A 34 6.29 -2.41 -6.52
C LYS A 34 4.89 -2.35 -7.09
N GLN A 35 4.12 -3.43 -6.97
CA GLN A 35 2.73 -3.48 -7.44
C GLN A 35 1.85 -2.50 -6.66
N ILE A 36 2.02 -2.38 -5.34
CA ILE A 36 1.30 -1.39 -4.51
C ILE A 36 1.69 0.04 -4.89
N PHE A 37 2.97 0.30 -5.16
CA PHE A 37 3.49 1.61 -5.55
C PHE A 37 2.87 2.08 -6.87
N TYR A 38 2.78 1.20 -7.86
CA TYR A 38 2.20 1.49 -9.18
C TYR A 38 0.68 1.34 -9.26
N LEU A 39 0.02 0.91 -8.18
CA LEU A 39 -1.43 0.76 -8.14
C LEU A 39 -2.12 2.06 -8.58
N GLU A 40 -3.19 1.93 -9.36
CA GLU A 40 -3.99 3.07 -9.80
C GLU A 40 -4.75 3.71 -8.63
N ASN A 41 -5.30 4.90 -8.84
CA ASN A 41 -6.09 5.56 -7.81
C ASN A 41 -7.43 4.83 -7.60
N LYS A 42 -7.82 4.63 -6.34
CA LYS A 42 -9.07 3.99 -5.90
C LYS A 42 -9.20 2.50 -6.27
N THR A 43 -8.15 1.87 -6.78
CA THR A 43 -8.10 0.42 -6.99
C THR A 43 -7.51 -0.29 -5.78
N SER A 44 -7.79 -1.59 -5.70
CA SER A 44 -7.33 -2.48 -4.63
C SER A 44 -6.45 -3.59 -5.19
N ILE A 45 -5.55 -4.10 -4.35
CA ILE A 45 -4.77 -5.31 -4.60
C ILE A 45 -4.61 -6.08 -3.31
N SER A 46 -4.68 -7.41 -3.37
CA SER A 46 -4.47 -8.27 -2.22
C SER A 46 -3.04 -8.81 -2.19
N LYS A 47 -2.31 -8.55 -1.10
CA LYS A 47 -0.91 -8.97 -0.93
C LYS A 47 -0.66 -9.57 0.45
N LYS A 48 0.38 -10.39 0.56
CA LYS A 48 0.82 -10.94 1.85
C LYS A 48 1.71 -9.91 2.53
N CYS A 49 1.26 -9.39 3.68
CA CYS A 49 2.07 -8.56 4.54
C CYS A 49 3.08 -9.44 5.27
N ILE A 50 4.37 -9.17 5.09
CA ILE A 50 5.46 -9.90 5.75
C ILE A 50 5.42 -9.63 7.25
N ARG A 51 5.28 -8.35 7.64
CA ARG A 51 5.26 -7.94 9.04
C ARG A 51 4.15 -8.59 9.85
N ASN A 52 2.95 -8.67 9.27
CA ASN A 52 1.77 -9.20 9.96
C ASN A 52 1.51 -10.68 9.65
N SER A 53 2.27 -11.28 8.72
CA SER A 53 2.11 -12.66 8.27
C SER A 53 0.68 -13.01 7.80
N GLU A 54 -0.04 -12.03 7.25
CA GLU A 54 -1.44 -12.18 6.85
C GLU A 54 -1.69 -11.59 5.45
N PHE A 55 -2.75 -12.07 4.79
CA PHE A 55 -3.22 -11.46 3.56
C PHE A 55 -4.03 -10.21 3.86
N GLU A 56 -3.68 -9.13 3.17
CA GLU A 56 -4.29 -7.82 3.32
C GLU A 56 -4.78 -7.34 1.96
N ASP A 57 -5.96 -6.70 1.93
CA ASP A 57 -6.42 -5.93 0.79
C ASP A 57 -5.96 -4.47 0.97
N ILE A 58 -5.20 -3.98 0.01
CA ILE A 58 -4.59 -2.65 0.01
C ILE A 58 -5.28 -1.81 -1.04
N LYS A 59 -5.98 -0.76 -0.61
CA LYS A 59 -6.57 0.25 -1.50
C LYS A 59 -5.73 1.52 -1.48
N LYS A 60 -5.28 1.95 -2.66
CA LYS A 60 -4.54 3.23 -2.81
C LYS A 60 -5.51 4.36 -3.13
N ILE A 61 -5.39 5.46 -2.42
CA ILE A 61 -6.25 6.64 -2.60
C ILE A 61 -5.35 7.87 -2.74
N ARG A 62 -5.45 8.55 -3.88
CA ARG A 62 -4.90 9.88 -4.10
C ARG A 62 -6.03 10.89 -3.95
N ARG A 63 -5.88 11.84 -3.03
CA ARG A 63 -6.88 12.88 -2.75
C ARG A 63 -6.20 14.23 -2.55
N HIS A 64 -6.90 15.30 -2.91
CA HIS A 64 -6.52 16.66 -2.55
C HIS A 64 -6.81 16.89 -1.07
N ARG A 65 -5.85 17.46 -0.36
CA ARG A 65 -5.97 17.89 1.03
C ARG A 65 -5.79 19.40 1.05
N PRO A 66 -6.85 20.18 1.33
CA PRO A 66 -6.74 21.62 1.49
C PRO A 66 -5.76 21.97 2.61
N ASN A 67 -4.95 22.99 2.38
CA ASN A 67 -4.09 23.64 3.37
C ASN A 67 -4.07 25.15 3.07
N ASN A 68 -3.37 25.93 3.89
CA ASN A 68 -3.31 27.39 3.76
C ASN A 68 -2.69 27.88 2.43
N ASP A 69 -2.01 27.00 1.70
CA ASP A 69 -1.30 27.30 0.45
C ASP A 69 -2.02 26.76 -0.80
N GLY A 70 -3.33 26.49 -0.71
CA GLY A 70 -4.14 26.00 -1.85
C GLY A 70 -4.24 24.47 -1.95
N GLY A 71 -3.64 23.75 -1.01
CA GLY A 71 -3.75 22.31 -0.81
C GLY A 71 -2.72 21.46 -1.55
N GLU A 72 -2.67 20.18 -1.19
CA GLU A 72 -1.68 19.21 -1.68
C GLU A 72 -2.34 17.91 -2.13
N MET A 73 -1.72 17.21 -3.08
CA MET A 73 -2.13 15.86 -3.45
C MET A 73 -1.43 14.84 -2.55
N VAL A 74 -2.21 14.12 -1.73
CA VAL A 74 -1.69 13.09 -0.82
C VAL A 74 -2.07 11.70 -1.28
N THR A 75 -1.15 10.75 -1.11
CA THR A 75 -1.45 9.31 -1.25
C THR A 75 -1.68 8.71 0.13
N VAL A 76 -2.82 8.06 0.32
CA VAL A 76 -3.16 7.32 1.53
C VAL A 76 -3.52 5.88 1.17
N TYR A 77 -3.21 4.95 2.08
CA TYR A 77 -3.54 3.54 1.91
C TYR A 77 -4.61 3.14 2.91
N LYS A 78 -5.65 2.46 2.46
CA LYS A 78 -6.59 1.76 3.35
C LYS A 78 -6.25 0.29 3.28
N VAL A 79 -5.90 -0.29 4.42
CA VAL A 79 -5.54 -1.69 4.52
C VAL A 79 -6.61 -2.43 5.32
N THR A 80 -7.06 -3.57 4.79
CA THR A 80 -8.01 -4.44 5.49
C THR A 80 -7.51 -5.87 5.50
N LYS A 81 -7.50 -6.49 6.68
CA LYS A 81 -7.15 -7.90 6.84
C LYS A 81 -8.17 -8.78 6.13
N ILE A 82 -7.71 -9.65 5.25
CA ILE A 82 -8.57 -10.63 4.60
C ILE A 82 -8.78 -11.76 5.59
N LYS A 83 -10.01 -11.88 6.12
CA LYS A 83 -10.41 -13.10 6.81
C LYS A 83 -10.57 -14.17 5.76
N ILE A 84 -9.57 -15.03 5.60
CA ILE A 84 -9.79 -16.30 4.93
C ILE A 84 -10.86 -16.99 5.77
N LYS A 85 -12.10 -17.05 5.27
CA LYS A 85 -13.05 -18.03 5.79
C LYS A 85 -12.34 -19.36 5.57
N LYS A 86 -11.81 -19.98 6.63
CA LYS A 86 -11.57 -21.42 6.59
C LYS A 86 -12.93 -21.98 6.21
N ASN A 87 -13.06 -22.45 4.97
CA ASN A 87 -14.17 -23.33 4.66
C ASN A 87 -14.01 -24.47 5.68
N PRO A 88 -14.93 -24.68 6.64
CA PRO A 88 -14.89 -25.91 7.40
C PRO A 88 -14.99 -27.01 6.34
N ALA A 89 -13.95 -27.83 6.30
CA ALA A 89 -13.71 -28.80 5.26
C ALA A 89 -14.86 -29.82 5.13
N LEU A 90 -15.00 -30.33 3.91
CA LEU A 90 -15.72 -31.54 3.46
C LEU A 90 -17.24 -31.58 3.68
#